data_AF-A0A1Q9Q0E1-F1
#
_entry.id   AF-A0A1Q9Q0E1-F1
#
_cell.length_a   1.000
_cell.length_b   1.000
_cell.length_c   1.000
_cell.angle_alpha   90.00
_cell.angle_beta   90.00
_cell.angle_gamma   90.00
#
_symmetry.space_group_name_H-M   'P 1'
#
loop_
_entity.id
_entity.type
_entity.pdbx_description
1 polymer ?
#
loop_
_entity_poly.entity_id
_entity_poly.type
_entity_poly.pdbx_seq_one_letter_code
_entity_poly.pdbx_strand_id
1 'polypeptide(L)'
;MHTNDTHANLDQVARKMTAIKSVRAQKPDALLLDAGDVLTGTLYFNEYQGLADLEFMNLAGYDAMTFGNHEFDMGTGVLANFVKDAKFPFLSANVNFANDANLQSRYNDSISANAEDGQIYNGMIKVVNGEKIGIFGLTTAETPTISSPGAGVVFEDYIAEAQKAVDALEAQGVNKIVALTHLGLDDSIAWDNDLALAEAVDGIDVIVGGHTHVKLDAPVIVTAGEEPTVIVQANEYNKFLGTLDVTFDASGKVLVEKTIGKLLDIATFAEDAEAKQILDTKYKPAVDEKKAMVVGTAAVPLVGGNPAARTGETNLGNFITDGMLAKAKTINPDTVIALQNGGGIRVTLPSGNITLANVLTVLPFGNTLAIMNLKGSEIKAALEHSVSVAPATANGAFLQVAGMKFTYDSTKPAGQKVQTMLVKGQDGNYTELDLTKNYSVATNIFTAKGGDGYTVFAKAYAEGRVSEPGFVDWEMFNDYIAAQPNKTVNPSVEGRIVNVAPQTVSAEAFSGTVDSPKVYSGSVIVDVTGATKLEHAIVKGDLILKGYNGVELNNVTVEGETIFE
;
A
#
# COMPACT_ATOMS: atom_id res chain seq x y z
N MET A 1 -2.27 0.44 26.18
CA MET A 1 -1.61 -0.27 25.06
C MET A 1 -2.54 -0.17 23.86
N HIS A 2 -2.00 -0.09 22.65
CA HIS A 2 -2.82 -0.02 21.46
C HIS A 2 -2.16 -0.67 20.24
N THR A 3 -3.01 -1.12 19.33
CA THR A 3 -2.69 -1.54 17.96
C THR A 3 -3.66 -0.88 16.99
N ASN A 4 -3.28 -0.85 15.71
CA ASN A 4 -4.09 -0.35 14.60
C ASN A 4 -3.53 -0.99 13.32
N ASP A 5 -4.37 -1.10 12.29
CA ASP A 5 -3.94 -1.47 10.94
C ASP A 5 -3.15 -2.78 10.90
N THR A 6 -3.64 -3.80 11.61
CA THR A 6 -2.93 -5.07 11.69
C THR A 6 -3.09 -5.90 10.40
N HIS A 7 -4.14 -5.65 9.62
CA HIS A 7 -4.36 -6.18 8.26
C HIS A 7 -3.99 -7.66 8.13
N ALA A 8 -4.54 -8.50 9.02
CA ALA A 8 -4.32 -9.95 9.07
C ALA A 8 -2.85 -10.42 9.09
N ASN A 9 -1.91 -9.60 9.58
CA ASN A 9 -0.49 -9.95 9.65
C ASN A 9 -0.16 -10.80 10.88
N LEU A 10 -0.43 -12.10 10.80
CA LEU A 10 -0.28 -13.01 11.95
C LEU A 10 1.11 -13.61 12.16
N ASP A 11 2.05 -13.44 11.23
CA ASP A 11 3.41 -14.02 11.35
C ASP A 11 4.16 -13.52 12.60
N GLN A 12 3.82 -12.33 13.13
CA GLN A 12 4.42 -11.76 14.35
C GLN A 12 3.54 -11.89 15.60
N VAL A 13 2.36 -12.53 15.52
CA VAL A 13 1.36 -12.52 16.60
C VAL A 13 1.87 -13.15 17.90
N ALA A 14 2.71 -14.18 17.80
CA ALA A 14 3.31 -14.81 18.98
C ALA A 14 4.27 -13.87 19.72
N ARG A 15 5.01 -13.02 19.01
CA ARG A 15 5.88 -12.00 19.63
C ARG A 15 5.06 -10.86 20.20
N LYS A 16 4.00 -10.44 19.49
CA LYS A 16 3.03 -9.45 20.00
C LYS A 16 2.45 -9.90 21.34
N MET A 17 2.09 -11.17 21.46
CA MET A 17 1.58 -11.74 22.72
C MET A 17 2.59 -11.59 23.88
N THR A 18 3.87 -11.89 23.64
CA THR A 18 4.93 -11.66 24.63
C THR A 18 5.09 -10.18 24.98
N ALA A 19 5.04 -9.28 24.00
CA ALA A 19 5.09 -7.84 24.22
C ALA A 19 3.94 -7.37 25.12
N ILE A 20 2.70 -7.78 24.83
CA ILE A 20 1.51 -7.49 25.66
C ILE A 20 1.68 -8.03 27.08
N LYS A 21 2.07 -9.31 27.22
CA LYS A 21 2.32 -9.95 28.53
C LYS A 21 3.41 -9.21 29.32
N SER A 22 4.46 -8.70 28.66
CA SER A 22 5.55 -7.95 29.29
C SER A 22 5.11 -6.59 29.85
N VAL A 23 4.18 -5.91 29.16
CA VAL A 23 3.59 -4.67 29.65
C VAL A 23 2.66 -4.96 30.83
N ARG A 24 1.79 -5.96 30.72
CA ARG A 24 0.87 -6.33 31.81
C ARG A 24 1.56 -6.86 33.06
N ALA A 25 2.72 -7.49 32.93
CA ALA A 25 3.54 -7.88 34.07
C ALA A 25 3.99 -6.66 34.91
N GLN A 26 4.17 -5.50 34.27
CA GLN A 26 4.53 -4.25 34.93
C GLN A 26 3.29 -3.41 35.29
N LYS A 27 2.22 -3.52 34.50
CA LYS A 27 0.99 -2.73 34.57
C LYS A 27 -0.25 -3.62 34.38
N PRO A 28 -0.67 -4.34 35.42
CA PRO A 28 -1.76 -5.31 35.31
C PRO A 28 -3.07 -4.75 34.77
N ASP A 29 -3.39 -3.49 35.10
CA ASP A 29 -4.62 -2.80 34.70
C ASP A 29 -4.49 -1.99 33.39
N ALA A 30 -3.42 -2.19 32.63
CA ALA A 30 -3.24 -1.51 31.35
C ALA A 30 -4.27 -1.98 30.32
N LEU A 31 -5.09 -1.03 29.85
CA LEU A 31 -6.06 -1.26 28.77
C LEU A 31 -5.35 -1.66 27.47
N LEU A 32 -5.97 -2.55 26.70
CA LEU A 32 -5.53 -2.92 25.35
C LEU A 32 -6.64 -2.58 24.35
N LEU A 33 -6.40 -1.59 23.50
CA LEU A 33 -7.38 -1.09 22.53
C LEU A 33 -6.91 -1.36 21.10
N ASP A 34 -7.83 -1.66 20.19
CA ASP A 34 -7.53 -1.75 18.76
C ASP A 34 -8.26 -0.64 17.98
N ALA A 35 -7.51 0.11 17.18
CA ALA A 35 -8.02 1.25 16.44
C ALA A 35 -8.52 0.89 15.02
N GLY A 36 -8.87 -0.37 14.75
CA GLY A 36 -9.49 -0.79 13.49
C GLY A 36 -8.50 -1.29 12.43
N ASP A 37 -9.05 -1.78 11.32
CA ASP A 37 -8.35 -2.44 10.22
C ASP A 37 -7.55 -3.67 10.66
N VAL A 38 -8.27 -4.59 11.30
CA VAL A 38 -7.78 -5.95 11.56
C VAL A 38 -7.99 -6.83 10.33
N LEU A 39 -9.10 -6.62 9.62
CA LEU A 39 -9.48 -7.43 8.46
C LEU A 39 -8.71 -7.07 7.19
N THR A 40 -8.65 -8.03 6.27
CA THR A 40 -7.93 -7.98 4.97
C THR A 40 -6.41 -7.96 5.07
N GLY A 41 -5.68 -7.94 3.94
CA GLY A 41 -4.22 -7.78 3.89
C GLY A 41 -3.38 -9.03 3.63
N THR A 42 -3.74 -10.21 4.16
CA THR A 42 -2.96 -11.46 3.94
C THR A 42 -3.82 -12.68 3.65
N LEU A 43 -3.16 -13.78 3.23
CA LEU A 43 -3.82 -15.08 3.06
C LEU A 43 -4.51 -15.61 4.32
N TYR A 44 -4.14 -15.14 5.52
CA TYR A 44 -4.88 -15.47 6.73
C TYR A 44 -6.31 -14.95 6.66
N PHE A 45 -6.52 -13.73 6.16
CA PHE A 45 -7.86 -13.21 5.92
C PHE A 45 -8.57 -13.98 4.80
N ASN A 46 -7.91 -14.22 3.66
CA ASN A 46 -8.53 -14.95 2.55
C ASN A 46 -8.96 -16.38 2.94
N GLU A 47 -8.30 -17.01 3.92
CA GLU A 47 -8.65 -18.34 4.42
C GLU A 47 -9.65 -18.34 5.58
N TYR A 48 -9.47 -17.42 6.54
CA TYR A 48 -10.18 -17.46 7.81
C TYR A 48 -11.14 -16.31 8.05
N GLN A 49 -11.22 -15.36 7.12
CA GLN A 49 -12.17 -14.23 7.14
C GLN A 49 -12.16 -13.46 8.47
N GLY A 50 -10.96 -13.25 9.04
CA GLY A 50 -10.74 -12.54 10.31
C GLY A 50 -10.79 -13.41 11.57
N LEU A 51 -11.30 -14.63 11.51
CA LEU A 51 -11.43 -15.49 12.71
C LEU A 51 -10.09 -16.00 13.25
N ALA A 52 -9.02 -15.96 12.45
CA ALA A 52 -7.68 -16.22 12.93
C ALA A 52 -7.20 -15.09 13.84
N ASP A 53 -7.33 -13.84 13.39
CA ASP A 53 -7.01 -12.63 14.15
C ASP A 53 -7.81 -12.55 15.44
N LEU A 54 -9.11 -12.80 15.36
CA LEU A 54 -10.02 -12.77 16.50
C LEU A 54 -9.59 -13.71 17.64
N GLU A 55 -9.08 -14.91 17.31
CA GLU A 55 -8.61 -15.85 18.33
C GLU A 55 -7.44 -15.28 19.14
N PHE A 56 -6.51 -14.61 18.47
CA PHE A 56 -5.37 -13.99 19.13
C PHE A 56 -5.76 -12.70 19.87
N MET A 57 -6.75 -11.95 19.37
CA MET A 57 -7.30 -10.79 20.09
C MET A 57 -8.01 -11.25 21.37
N ASN A 58 -8.83 -12.29 21.29
CA ASN A 58 -9.49 -12.89 22.45
C ASN A 58 -8.46 -13.42 23.47
N LEU A 59 -7.42 -14.13 23.00
CA LEU A 59 -6.32 -14.61 23.85
C LEU A 59 -5.54 -13.45 24.50
N ALA A 60 -5.35 -12.36 23.75
CA ALA A 60 -4.69 -11.16 24.24
C ALA A 60 -5.59 -10.35 25.17
N GLY A 61 -6.89 -10.65 25.31
CA GLY A 61 -7.83 -9.90 26.14
C GLY A 61 -7.85 -8.42 25.80
N TYR A 62 -8.20 -8.08 24.56
CA TYR A 62 -8.51 -6.69 24.20
C TYR A 62 -9.67 -6.17 25.07
N ASP A 63 -9.64 -4.89 25.42
CA ASP A 63 -10.69 -4.24 26.20
C ASP A 63 -11.77 -3.63 25.30
N ALA A 64 -11.40 -3.17 24.10
CA ALA A 64 -12.31 -2.67 23.08
C ALA A 64 -11.62 -2.57 21.72
N MET A 65 -12.42 -2.51 20.66
CA MET A 65 -11.99 -2.24 19.29
C MET A 65 -12.93 -1.21 18.65
N THR A 66 -12.43 -0.31 17.81
CA THR A 66 -13.28 0.42 16.86
C THR A 66 -13.19 -0.22 15.47
N PHE A 67 -14.12 0.13 14.57
CA PHE A 67 -14.04 -0.33 13.19
C PHE A 67 -13.15 0.61 12.38
N GLY A 68 -12.31 0.03 11.53
CA GLY A 68 -11.76 0.68 10.36
C GLY A 68 -12.59 0.39 9.11
N ASN A 69 -12.15 0.92 7.97
CA ASN A 69 -12.88 0.74 6.72
C ASN A 69 -12.78 -0.72 6.22
N HIS A 70 -11.65 -1.40 6.44
CA HIS A 70 -11.44 -2.76 5.93
C HIS A 70 -12.26 -3.82 6.65
N GLU A 71 -12.85 -3.50 7.81
CA GLU A 71 -13.85 -4.37 8.44
C GLU A 71 -15.08 -4.61 7.55
N PHE A 72 -15.34 -3.72 6.58
CA PHE A 72 -16.51 -3.77 5.70
C PHE A 72 -16.22 -4.34 4.30
N ASP A 73 -15.00 -4.78 4.00
CA ASP A 73 -14.60 -5.16 2.63
C ASP A 73 -15.39 -6.35 2.07
N MET A 74 -15.71 -7.32 2.94
CA MET A 74 -16.56 -8.46 2.59
C MET A 74 -18.05 -8.25 2.98
N GLY A 75 -18.42 -7.02 3.33
CA GLY A 75 -19.74 -6.64 3.80
C GLY A 75 -20.05 -7.08 5.24
N THR A 76 -21.19 -6.61 5.74
CA THR A 76 -21.57 -6.76 7.16
C THR A 76 -21.85 -8.21 7.58
N GLY A 77 -22.07 -9.13 6.64
CA GLY A 77 -22.29 -10.54 6.94
C GLY A 77 -21.04 -11.26 7.47
N VAL A 78 -19.87 -10.98 6.87
CA VAL A 78 -18.59 -11.50 7.38
C VAL A 78 -18.22 -10.81 8.69
N LEU A 79 -18.36 -9.48 8.73
CA LEU A 79 -18.11 -8.68 9.94
C LEU A 79 -18.95 -9.16 11.13
N ALA A 80 -20.23 -9.50 10.92
CA ALA A 80 -21.08 -10.00 11.98
C ALA A 80 -20.59 -11.30 12.63
N ASN A 81 -19.89 -12.16 11.89
CA ASN A 81 -19.26 -13.35 12.47
C ASN A 81 -18.08 -12.99 13.37
N PHE A 82 -17.25 -12.03 12.93
CA PHE A 82 -16.15 -11.50 13.72
C PHE A 82 -16.64 -10.84 15.00
N VAL A 83 -17.63 -9.95 14.90
CA VAL A 83 -18.22 -9.26 16.06
C VAL A 83 -18.84 -10.26 17.03
N LYS A 84 -19.62 -11.23 16.55
CA LYS A 84 -20.32 -12.20 17.41
C LYS A 84 -19.38 -12.98 18.34
N ASP A 85 -18.21 -13.36 17.86
CA ASP A 85 -17.31 -14.28 18.56
C ASP A 85 -16.22 -13.53 19.38
N ALA A 86 -16.20 -12.20 19.32
CA ALA A 86 -15.30 -11.36 20.10
C ALA A 86 -15.56 -11.47 21.61
N LYS A 87 -14.48 -11.38 22.40
CA LYS A 87 -14.48 -11.31 23.87
C LYS A 87 -14.21 -9.90 24.38
N PHE A 88 -14.71 -8.94 23.62
CA PHE A 88 -14.62 -7.51 23.86
C PHE A 88 -15.75 -6.80 23.10
N PRO A 89 -16.17 -5.61 23.54
CA PRO A 89 -17.11 -4.77 22.82
C PRO A 89 -16.44 -4.03 21.66
N PHE A 90 -17.27 -3.64 20.69
CA PHE A 90 -16.91 -2.72 19.62
C PHE A 90 -17.47 -1.33 19.95
N LEU A 91 -16.68 -0.30 19.65
CA LEU A 91 -17.05 1.10 19.88
C LEU A 91 -17.08 1.84 18.56
N SER A 92 -18.19 2.49 18.22
CA SER A 92 -18.26 3.42 17.10
C SER A 92 -19.49 4.32 17.27
N ALA A 93 -19.25 5.61 17.58
CA ALA A 93 -20.29 6.59 17.85
C ALA A 93 -20.91 7.16 16.57
N ASN A 94 -20.16 7.13 15.45
CA ASN A 94 -20.60 7.71 14.19
C ASN A 94 -21.02 6.67 13.14
N VAL A 95 -21.20 5.41 13.53
CA VAL A 95 -21.68 4.36 12.62
C VAL A 95 -22.98 3.78 13.13
N ASN A 96 -24.05 4.00 12.36
CA ASN A 96 -25.39 3.56 12.68
C ASN A 96 -25.73 2.27 11.93
N PHE A 97 -25.91 1.19 12.70
CA PHE A 97 -26.24 -0.14 12.19
C PHE A 97 -27.73 -0.50 12.32
N ALA A 98 -28.61 0.44 12.69
CA ALA A 98 -30.01 0.16 13.00
C ALA A 98 -30.80 -0.46 11.83
N ASN A 99 -30.36 -0.22 10.59
CA ASN A 99 -30.98 -0.77 9.38
C ASN A 99 -30.14 -1.89 8.74
N ASP A 100 -29.04 -2.32 9.35
CA ASP A 100 -28.21 -3.39 8.82
C ASP A 100 -28.76 -4.76 9.23
N ALA A 101 -29.03 -5.62 8.25
CA ALA A 101 -29.66 -6.91 8.50
C ALA A 101 -28.81 -7.86 9.36
N ASN A 102 -27.49 -7.70 9.38
CA ASN A 102 -26.54 -8.61 10.03
C ASN A 102 -26.14 -8.14 11.44
N LEU A 103 -26.02 -6.83 11.64
CA LEU A 103 -25.47 -6.20 12.84
C LEU A 103 -26.51 -5.50 13.72
N GLN A 104 -27.71 -5.18 13.23
CA GLN A 104 -28.75 -4.50 14.02
C GLN A 104 -29.02 -5.16 15.38
N SER A 105 -28.95 -6.50 15.46
CA SER A 105 -29.22 -7.24 16.70
C SER A 105 -28.13 -7.10 17.76
N ARG A 106 -26.97 -6.56 17.36
CA ARG A 106 -25.80 -6.32 18.21
C ARG A 106 -25.54 -4.83 18.44
N TYR A 107 -26.29 -3.97 17.78
CA TYR A 107 -26.11 -2.54 17.83
C TYR A 107 -26.90 -1.93 18.98
N ASN A 108 -26.19 -1.16 19.81
CA ASN A 108 -26.75 -0.45 20.96
C ASN A 108 -26.33 1.02 20.85
N ASP A 109 -27.25 1.86 20.41
CA ASP A 109 -27.06 3.32 20.31
C ASP A 109 -26.99 3.97 21.70
N SER A 110 -25.86 3.77 22.40
CA SER A 110 -25.67 4.18 23.78
C SER A 110 -24.20 4.10 24.22
N ILE A 111 -23.91 4.77 25.35
CA ILE A 111 -22.67 4.59 26.10
C ILE A 111 -22.94 3.68 27.30
N SER A 112 -22.16 2.61 27.45
CA SER A 112 -22.41 1.59 28.48
C SER A 112 -21.27 1.44 29.49
N ALA A 113 -21.60 1.49 30.79
CA ALA A 113 -20.67 1.08 31.86
C ALA A 113 -20.55 -0.45 32.01
N ASN A 114 -21.41 -1.21 31.32
CA ASN A 114 -21.44 -2.67 31.32
C ASN A 114 -21.44 -3.18 29.87
N ALA A 115 -20.53 -2.66 29.04
CA ALA A 115 -20.43 -3.09 27.66
C ALA A 115 -20.13 -4.59 27.58
N GLU A 116 -20.94 -5.31 26.81
CA GLU A 116 -20.86 -6.77 26.67
C GLU A 116 -19.99 -7.18 25.46
N ASP A 117 -19.36 -8.35 25.58
CA ASP A 117 -18.59 -8.99 24.52
C ASP A 117 -19.41 -9.19 23.24
N GLY A 118 -18.83 -8.85 22.10
CA GLY A 118 -19.45 -9.03 20.79
C GLY A 118 -20.73 -8.22 20.58
N GLN A 119 -20.82 -7.08 21.26
CA GLN A 119 -21.84 -6.06 21.07
C GLN A 119 -21.18 -4.75 20.61
N ILE A 120 -21.97 -3.92 19.94
CA ILE A 120 -21.56 -2.62 19.40
C ILE A 120 -22.22 -1.52 20.24
N TYR A 121 -21.42 -0.56 20.70
CA TYR A 121 -21.85 0.63 21.45
C TYR A 121 -21.24 1.88 20.84
N ASN A 122 -21.78 3.05 21.16
CA ASN A 122 -21.16 4.33 20.78
C ASN A 122 -19.89 4.56 21.62
N GLY A 123 -19.96 4.14 22.89
CA GLY A 123 -18.85 4.20 23.84
C GLY A 123 -19.06 3.30 25.06
N MET A 124 -18.05 3.26 25.93
CA MET A 124 -18.09 2.54 27.19
C MET A 124 -17.43 3.35 28.31
N ILE A 125 -17.72 2.97 29.55
CA ILE A 125 -17.06 3.51 30.74
C ILE A 125 -16.35 2.36 31.45
N LYS A 126 -15.03 2.48 31.61
CA LYS A 126 -14.18 1.52 32.33
C LYS A 126 -13.74 2.14 33.65
N VAL A 127 -13.77 1.36 34.73
CA VAL A 127 -13.17 1.77 36.01
C VAL A 127 -11.77 1.20 36.12
N VAL A 128 -10.77 2.08 36.23
CA VAL A 128 -9.37 1.71 36.39
C VAL A 128 -8.84 2.39 37.64
N ASN A 129 -8.34 1.61 38.61
CA ASN A 129 -7.85 2.12 39.89
C ASN A 129 -8.86 3.01 40.65
N GLY A 130 -10.16 2.75 40.50
CA GLY A 130 -11.24 3.50 41.14
C GLY A 130 -11.68 4.76 40.38
N GLU A 131 -11.02 5.11 39.28
CA GLU A 131 -11.36 6.25 38.42
C GLU A 131 -12.15 5.79 37.19
N LYS A 132 -13.13 6.60 36.75
CA LYS A 132 -13.85 6.35 35.50
C LYS A 132 -13.04 6.86 34.31
N ILE A 133 -12.92 6.04 33.27
CA ILE A 133 -12.37 6.38 31.97
C ILE A 133 -13.46 6.12 30.93
N GLY A 134 -13.83 7.15 30.20
CA GLY A 134 -14.73 7.07 29.05
C GLY A 134 -13.94 6.71 27.80
N ILE A 135 -14.49 5.81 27.00
CA ILE A 135 -13.89 5.43 25.71
C ILE A 135 -15.01 5.43 24.68
N PHE A 136 -14.89 6.18 23.61
CA PHE A 136 -15.83 6.14 22.50
C PHE A 136 -15.08 5.89 21.19
N GLY A 137 -15.78 5.32 20.20
CA GLY A 137 -15.17 4.95 18.93
C GLY A 137 -15.55 5.90 17.80
N LEU A 138 -14.71 6.02 16.79
CA LEU A 138 -15.06 6.68 15.52
C LEU A 138 -14.44 5.94 14.34
N THR A 139 -15.19 5.83 13.26
CA THR A 139 -14.77 5.20 12.01
C THR A 139 -14.83 6.22 10.88
N THR A 140 -13.87 6.17 9.94
CA THR A 140 -13.87 7.09 8.79
C THR A 140 -15.22 7.14 8.06
N ALA A 141 -15.73 8.36 7.88
CA ALA A 141 -16.95 8.59 7.13
C ALA A 141 -16.79 8.33 5.62
N GLU A 142 -15.55 8.14 5.14
CA GLU A 142 -15.24 7.75 3.77
C GLU A 142 -15.55 6.27 3.50
N THR A 143 -15.74 5.43 4.53
CA THR A 143 -15.96 3.97 4.38
C THR A 143 -16.95 3.56 3.27
N PRO A 144 -18.09 4.24 3.02
CA PRO A 144 -19.00 3.91 1.92
C PRO A 144 -18.38 3.99 0.51
N THR A 145 -17.30 4.78 0.32
CA THR A 145 -16.61 4.93 -0.97
C THR A 145 -15.35 4.09 -1.08
N ILE A 146 -14.78 3.63 0.03
CA ILE A 146 -13.52 2.87 0.08
C ILE A 146 -13.70 1.41 0.53
N SER A 147 -14.92 0.99 0.86
CA SER A 147 -15.24 -0.39 1.25
C SER A 147 -16.67 -0.78 0.83
N SER A 148 -17.22 -1.85 1.42
CA SER A 148 -18.53 -2.44 1.05
C SER A 148 -19.54 -2.54 2.20
N PRO A 149 -19.81 -1.46 2.97
CA PRO A 149 -20.70 -1.54 4.14
C PRO A 149 -22.17 -1.78 3.79
N GLY A 150 -22.59 -1.47 2.56
CA GLY A 150 -23.98 -1.57 2.12
C GLY A 150 -24.88 -0.45 2.64
N ALA A 151 -26.08 -0.33 2.06
CA ALA A 151 -26.97 0.80 2.33
C ALA A 151 -27.65 0.79 3.72
N GLY A 152 -27.51 -0.30 4.48
CA GLY A 152 -28.09 -0.44 5.83
C GLY A 152 -27.21 0.15 6.94
N VAL A 153 -25.98 0.53 6.62
CA VAL A 153 -25.02 1.15 7.54
C VAL A 153 -24.85 2.61 7.15
N VAL A 154 -25.01 3.52 8.11
CA VAL A 154 -24.87 4.97 7.89
C VAL A 154 -23.66 5.47 8.66
N PHE A 155 -22.79 6.22 7.99
CA PHE A 155 -21.62 6.87 8.56
C PHE A 155 -21.93 8.35 8.73
N GLU A 156 -21.91 8.81 9.97
CA GLU A 156 -22.26 10.17 10.38
C GLU A 156 -21.01 11.03 10.57
N ASP A 157 -21.20 12.34 10.71
CA ASP A 157 -20.11 13.31 10.87
C ASP A 157 -19.33 13.05 12.16
N TYR A 158 -18.03 12.79 12.03
CA TYR A 158 -17.18 12.35 13.14
C TYR A 158 -17.03 13.41 14.24
N ILE A 159 -17.02 14.72 13.90
CA ILE A 159 -16.91 15.81 14.87
C ILE A 159 -18.21 15.94 15.67
N ALA A 160 -19.36 15.95 14.97
CA ALA A 160 -20.66 16.08 15.61
C ALA A 160 -20.96 14.90 16.56
N GLU A 161 -20.66 13.67 16.13
CA GLU A 161 -20.88 12.49 16.98
C GLU A 161 -19.86 12.38 18.12
N ALA A 162 -18.61 12.83 17.90
CA ALA A 162 -17.62 12.92 18.98
C ALA A 162 -18.06 13.89 20.08
N GLN A 163 -18.55 15.10 19.72
CA GLN A 163 -19.04 16.06 20.71
C GLN A 163 -20.20 15.47 21.53
N LYS A 164 -21.15 14.80 20.88
CA LYS A 164 -22.25 14.13 21.59
C LYS A 164 -21.74 13.04 22.54
N ALA A 165 -20.73 12.27 22.13
CA ALA A 165 -20.15 11.23 22.97
C ALA A 165 -19.44 11.82 24.19
N VAL A 166 -18.67 12.90 24.01
CA VAL A 166 -18.03 13.65 25.11
C VAL A 166 -19.08 14.17 26.09
N ASP A 167 -20.08 14.90 25.60
CA ASP A 167 -21.15 15.46 26.44
C ASP A 167 -21.87 14.36 27.26
N ALA A 168 -22.12 13.21 26.62
CA ALA A 168 -22.77 12.06 27.26
C ALA A 168 -21.89 11.37 28.33
N LEU A 169 -20.56 11.37 28.16
CA LEU A 169 -19.62 10.85 29.14
C LEU A 169 -19.48 11.80 30.33
N GLU A 170 -19.34 13.10 30.06
CA GLU A 170 -19.24 14.14 31.09
C GLU A 170 -20.50 14.22 31.96
N ALA A 171 -21.68 14.09 31.34
CA ALA A 171 -22.96 14.01 32.06
C ALA A 171 -23.03 12.82 33.04
N GLN A 172 -22.21 11.78 32.82
CA GLN A 172 -22.07 10.61 33.70
C GLN A 172 -20.93 10.76 34.73
N GLY A 173 -20.34 11.95 34.81
CA GLY A 173 -19.25 12.28 35.72
C GLY A 173 -17.90 11.67 35.32
N VAL A 174 -17.71 11.42 34.03
CA VAL A 174 -16.40 11.05 33.47
C VAL A 174 -15.64 12.34 33.17
N ASN A 175 -14.35 12.39 33.53
CA ASN A 175 -13.45 13.51 33.26
C ASN A 175 -12.11 13.05 32.70
N LYS A 176 -12.09 11.84 32.12
CA LYS A 176 -10.96 11.21 31.43
C LYS A 176 -11.53 10.49 30.22
N ILE A 177 -11.34 11.02 29.03
CA ILE A 177 -12.01 10.58 27.81
C ILE A 177 -10.98 10.21 26.74
N VAL A 178 -11.11 8.98 26.23
CA VAL A 178 -10.31 8.44 25.14
C VAL A 178 -11.21 8.31 23.90
N ALA A 179 -10.81 8.94 22.80
CA ALA A 179 -11.35 8.62 21.48
C ALA A 179 -10.50 7.49 20.87
N LEU A 180 -11.15 6.38 20.53
CA LEU A 180 -10.54 5.27 19.79
C LEU A 180 -10.96 5.39 18.33
N THR A 181 -10.05 5.81 17.46
CA THR A 181 -10.43 6.32 16.13
C THR A 181 -9.77 5.55 15.00
N HIS A 182 -10.50 5.44 13.90
CA HIS A 182 -9.97 5.02 12.61
C HIS A 182 -10.22 6.12 11.57
N LEU A 183 -9.62 7.30 11.81
CA LEU A 183 -9.83 8.51 11.01
C LEU A 183 -8.57 8.99 10.27
N GLY A 184 -7.41 8.43 10.57
CA GLY A 184 -6.16 8.95 10.05
C GLY A 184 -5.62 10.15 10.83
N LEU A 185 -4.30 10.24 10.95
CA LEU A 185 -3.67 11.33 11.70
C LEU A 185 -3.88 12.69 11.02
N ASP A 186 -3.58 12.74 9.73
CA ASP A 186 -3.66 13.94 8.88
C ASP A 186 -4.14 13.53 7.48
N ASP A 187 -5.40 13.11 7.39
CA ASP A 187 -6.02 12.61 6.15
C ASP A 187 -6.92 13.65 5.50
N SER A 188 -8.25 13.47 5.51
CA SER A 188 -9.20 14.41 4.92
C SER A 188 -9.99 15.14 5.99
N ILE A 189 -9.76 16.44 6.15
CA ILE A 189 -10.56 17.30 7.07
C ILE A 189 -12.08 17.14 6.83
N ALA A 190 -12.49 16.90 5.58
CA ALA A 190 -13.90 16.77 5.21
C ALA A 190 -14.55 15.45 5.67
N TRP A 191 -13.78 14.40 5.93
CA TRP A 191 -14.30 13.05 6.17
C TRP A 191 -13.78 12.45 7.47
N ASP A 192 -12.50 12.68 7.78
CA ASP A 192 -11.73 11.97 8.79
C ASP A 192 -10.34 12.60 9.03
N ASN A 193 -10.10 13.11 10.25
CA ASN A 193 -8.79 13.64 10.61
C ASN A 193 -8.66 13.76 12.14
N ASP A 194 -7.74 13.01 12.75
CA ASP A 194 -7.49 13.00 14.20
C ASP A 194 -6.99 14.37 14.70
N LEU A 195 -6.19 15.09 13.92
CA LEU A 195 -5.74 16.46 14.30
C LEU A 195 -6.94 17.42 14.32
N ALA A 196 -7.78 17.41 13.29
CA ALA A 196 -8.96 18.26 13.23
C ALA A 196 -9.96 17.92 14.35
N LEU A 197 -10.13 16.63 14.67
CA LEU A 197 -10.95 16.18 15.79
C LEU A 197 -10.43 16.76 17.12
N ALA A 198 -9.13 16.65 17.38
CA ALA A 198 -8.50 17.19 18.59
C ALA A 198 -8.60 18.72 18.69
N GLU A 199 -8.62 19.43 17.56
CA GLU A 199 -8.80 20.88 17.54
C GLU A 199 -10.26 21.31 17.74
N ALA A 200 -11.22 20.51 17.28
CA ALA A 200 -12.63 20.88 17.21
C ALA A 200 -13.48 20.42 18.40
N VAL A 201 -13.06 19.37 19.12
CA VAL A 201 -13.87 18.75 20.19
C VAL A 201 -13.13 18.83 21.51
N ASP A 202 -13.49 19.83 22.32
CA ASP A 202 -13.02 19.95 23.69
C ASP A 202 -13.49 18.76 24.54
N GLY A 203 -12.70 18.37 25.53
CA GLY A 203 -12.99 17.25 26.45
C GLY A 203 -12.37 15.91 26.03
N ILE A 204 -11.79 15.79 24.83
CA ILE A 204 -10.99 14.62 24.45
C ILE A 204 -9.56 14.75 25.00
N ASP A 205 -9.18 13.87 25.93
CA ASP A 205 -7.83 13.85 26.51
C ASP A 205 -6.83 13.11 25.63
N VAL A 206 -7.27 11.99 25.04
CA VAL A 206 -6.43 11.07 24.30
C VAL A 206 -7.15 10.60 23.03
N ILE A 207 -6.43 10.62 21.91
CA ILE A 207 -6.83 9.94 20.68
C ILE A 207 -5.88 8.76 20.44
N VAL A 208 -6.45 7.57 20.31
CA VAL A 208 -5.76 6.35 19.88
C VAL A 208 -6.23 6.05 18.46
N GLY A 209 -5.40 6.40 17.47
CA GLY A 209 -5.79 6.41 16.06
C GLY A 209 -5.25 5.25 15.21
N GLY A 210 -5.75 5.17 13.97
CA GLY A 210 -5.34 4.24 12.90
C GLY A 210 -5.48 4.85 11.48
N HIS A 211 -5.71 4.01 10.47
CA HIS A 211 -5.99 4.34 9.06
C HIS A 211 -4.77 4.73 8.22
N THR A 212 -4.03 5.76 8.65
CA THR A 212 -2.94 6.36 7.85
C THR A 212 -1.59 5.64 7.98
N HIS A 213 -1.53 4.56 8.77
CA HIS A 213 -0.33 3.73 9.03
C HIS A 213 0.86 4.52 9.62
N VAL A 214 0.60 5.67 10.24
CA VAL A 214 1.67 6.57 10.68
C VAL A 214 2.45 5.95 11.84
N LYS A 215 3.78 5.95 11.71
CA LYS A 215 4.68 5.58 12.80
C LYS A 215 4.96 6.81 13.67
N LEU A 216 4.32 6.91 14.82
CA LEU A 216 4.58 7.95 15.82
C LEU A 216 5.57 7.46 16.88
N ASP A 217 6.85 7.82 16.71
CA ASP A 217 7.91 7.49 17.70
C ASP A 217 7.69 8.19 19.06
N ALA A 218 6.95 9.30 19.07
CA ALA A 218 6.47 10.01 20.25
C ALA A 218 5.03 10.51 20.01
N PRO A 219 4.22 10.73 21.07
CA PRO A 219 2.87 11.28 20.92
C PRO A 219 2.88 12.66 20.25
N VAL A 220 1.84 12.92 19.46
CA VAL A 220 1.54 14.27 18.97
C VAL A 220 0.66 14.97 20.01
N ILE A 221 0.96 16.23 20.30
CA ILE A 221 0.21 17.03 21.28
C ILE A 221 -0.46 18.19 20.55
N VAL A 222 -1.80 18.21 20.58
CA VAL A 222 -2.61 19.31 20.06
C VAL A 222 -2.99 20.22 21.22
N THR A 223 -2.84 21.54 21.05
CA THR A 223 -3.03 22.55 22.11
C THR A 223 -3.99 23.67 21.70
N ALA A 224 -4.77 23.44 20.64
CA ALA A 224 -5.71 24.44 20.11
C ALA A 224 -6.98 24.58 20.97
N GLY A 225 -7.43 23.49 21.61
CA GLY A 225 -8.59 23.47 22.51
C GLY A 225 -8.30 24.00 23.92
N GLU A 226 -9.29 23.89 24.82
CA GLU A 226 -9.15 24.33 26.23
C GLU A 226 -8.08 23.53 27.00
N GLU A 227 -7.91 22.25 26.63
CA GLU A 227 -6.95 21.32 27.22
C GLU A 227 -6.14 20.61 26.13
N PRO A 228 -4.91 20.15 26.44
CA PRO A 228 -4.11 19.45 25.45
C PRO A 228 -4.64 18.03 25.19
N THR A 229 -4.80 17.68 23.92
CA THR A 229 -5.13 16.32 23.48
C THR A 229 -3.88 15.58 23.04
N VAL A 230 -3.71 14.34 23.50
CA VAL A 230 -2.57 13.47 23.18
C VAL A 230 -2.97 12.46 22.11
N ILE A 231 -2.26 12.43 20.98
CA ILE A 231 -2.55 11.52 19.87
C ILE A 231 -1.43 10.48 19.72
N VAL A 232 -1.81 9.21 19.57
CA VAL A 232 -0.89 8.08 19.34
C VAL A 232 -1.39 7.16 18.22
N GLN A 233 -0.44 6.61 17.44
CA GLN A 233 -0.63 5.56 16.44
C GLN A 233 0.56 4.58 16.50
N ALA A 234 0.36 3.33 16.13
CA ALA A 234 1.34 2.25 16.22
C ALA A 234 1.76 1.67 14.85
N ASN A 235 1.83 2.53 13.81
CA ASN A 235 2.19 2.14 12.44
C ASN A 235 1.20 1.11 11.86
N GLU A 236 1.63 -0.09 11.48
CA GLU A 236 0.82 -1.10 10.78
C GLU A 236 1.38 -2.53 11.00
N TYR A 237 0.61 -3.54 10.60
CA TYR A 237 1.03 -4.94 10.36
C TYR A 237 1.67 -5.67 11.54
N ASN A 238 1.27 -5.33 12.77
CA ASN A 238 1.88 -5.89 13.97
C ASN A 238 3.41 -5.69 14.03
N LYS A 239 3.94 -4.61 13.44
CA LYS A 239 5.36 -4.22 13.59
C LYS A 239 5.64 -3.64 14.97
N PHE A 240 4.69 -2.88 15.53
CA PHE A 240 4.84 -2.25 16.83
C PHE A 240 3.63 -2.50 17.72
N LEU A 241 3.87 -2.55 19.04
CA LEU A 241 2.85 -2.40 20.06
C LEU A 241 2.97 -0.99 20.64
N GLY A 242 1.91 -0.20 20.53
CA GLY A 242 1.85 1.13 21.11
C GLY A 242 1.64 1.09 22.61
N THR A 243 2.40 1.89 23.35
CA THR A 243 2.21 2.12 24.78
C THR A 243 2.11 3.61 25.05
N LEU A 244 1.14 4.00 25.87
CA LEU A 244 0.96 5.37 26.32
C LEU A 244 0.67 5.36 27.81
N ASP A 245 1.55 5.99 28.57
CA ASP A 245 1.39 6.26 29.99
C ASP A 245 0.92 7.69 30.15
N VAL A 246 -0.39 7.88 30.37
CA VAL A 246 -0.98 9.21 30.57
C VAL A 246 -1.08 9.50 32.05
N THR A 247 -0.61 10.67 32.46
CA THR A 247 -0.77 11.16 33.83
C THR A 247 -1.84 12.24 33.84
N PHE A 248 -2.81 12.09 34.73
CA PHE A 248 -3.86 13.08 34.95
C PHE A 248 -3.67 13.80 36.29
N ASP A 249 -4.10 15.04 36.38
CA ASP A 249 -4.24 15.75 37.65
C ASP A 249 -5.53 15.37 38.40
N ALA A 250 -5.76 15.98 39.56
CA ALA A 250 -6.94 15.68 40.40
C ALA A 250 -8.28 16.14 39.77
N SER A 251 -8.24 17.06 38.81
CA SER A 251 -9.41 17.49 38.02
C SER A 251 -9.68 16.60 36.80
N GLY A 252 -8.74 15.71 36.46
CA GLY A 252 -8.83 14.88 35.25
C GLY A 252 -8.09 15.45 34.04
N LYS A 253 -7.31 16.54 34.19
CA LYS A 253 -6.57 17.14 33.08
C LYS A 253 -5.28 16.40 32.79
N VAL A 254 -4.90 16.29 31.52
CA VAL A 254 -3.63 15.65 31.11
C VAL A 254 -2.41 16.50 31.51
N LEU A 255 -1.46 15.87 32.21
CA LEU A 255 -0.14 16.42 32.49
C LEU A 255 0.85 15.99 31.39
N VAL A 256 0.87 16.73 30.28
CA VAL A 256 1.66 16.41 29.07
C VAL A 256 3.13 16.15 29.39
N GLU A 257 3.74 16.89 30.32
CA GLU A 257 5.14 16.75 30.70
C GLU A 257 5.46 15.43 31.43
N LYS A 258 4.42 14.71 31.87
CA LYS A 258 4.52 13.39 32.52
C LYS A 258 3.90 12.28 31.67
N THR A 259 3.41 12.60 30.47
CA THR A 259 2.85 11.63 29.54
C THR A 259 3.97 11.04 28.68
N ILE A 260 4.05 9.71 28.63
CA ILE A 260 5.12 8.99 27.93
C ILE A 260 4.51 7.99 26.96
N GLY A 261 4.66 8.25 25.66
CA GLY A 261 4.34 7.30 24.59
C GLY A 261 5.58 6.59 24.05
N LYS A 262 5.47 5.31 23.70
CA LYS A 262 6.52 4.52 23.06
C LYS A 262 5.94 3.49 22.11
N LEU A 263 6.70 3.16 21.07
CA LEU A 263 6.49 2.00 20.23
C LEU A 263 7.45 0.88 20.63
N LEU A 264 6.90 -0.27 21.00
CA LEU A 264 7.67 -1.48 21.24
C LEU A 264 7.79 -2.25 19.92
N ASP A 265 9.01 -2.39 19.41
CA ASP A 265 9.26 -3.20 18.20
C ASP A 265 8.98 -4.68 18.52
N ILE A 266 7.90 -5.20 17.96
CA ILE A 266 7.42 -6.56 18.22
C ILE A 266 8.46 -7.59 17.79
N ALA A 267 9.24 -7.33 16.74
CA ALA A 267 10.25 -8.28 16.24
C ALA A 267 11.37 -8.56 17.26
N THR A 268 11.55 -7.68 18.26
CA THR A 268 12.58 -7.83 19.30
C THR A 268 12.18 -8.77 20.45
N PHE A 269 10.90 -9.16 20.55
CA PHE A 269 10.40 -10.04 21.60
C PHE A 269 10.53 -11.52 21.22
N ALA A 270 10.62 -12.38 22.24
CA ALA A 270 10.52 -13.83 22.03
C ALA A 270 9.09 -14.24 21.65
N GLU A 271 8.93 -15.36 20.95
CA GLU A 271 7.61 -15.92 20.65
C GLU A 271 6.95 -16.48 21.91
N ASP A 272 5.69 -16.13 22.16
CA ASP A 272 4.86 -16.75 23.18
C ASP A 272 4.50 -18.18 22.76
N ALA A 273 4.74 -19.15 23.65
CA ALA A 273 4.60 -20.57 23.32
C ALA A 273 3.15 -20.98 22.98
N GLU A 274 2.16 -20.42 23.67
CA GLU A 274 0.75 -20.72 23.45
C GLU A 274 0.26 -20.11 22.13
N ALA A 275 0.49 -18.81 21.92
CA ALA A 275 0.12 -18.15 20.68
C ALA A 275 0.84 -18.79 19.47
N LYS A 276 2.12 -19.14 19.61
CA LYS A 276 2.86 -19.87 18.58
C LYS A 276 2.22 -21.23 18.28
N GLN A 277 1.89 -22.00 19.31
CA GLN A 277 1.26 -23.31 19.12
C GLN A 277 -0.07 -23.18 18.39
N ILE A 278 -0.92 -22.22 18.76
CA ILE A 278 -2.19 -21.95 18.07
C ILE A 278 -1.93 -21.61 16.61
N LEU A 279 -1.02 -20.66 16.33
CA LEU A 279 -0.69 -20.26 14.97
C LEU A 279 -0.20 -21.45 14.15
N ASP A 280 0.81 -22.17 14.63
CA ASP A 280 1.50 -23.23 13.89
C ASP A 280 0.63 -24.47 13.66
N THR A 281 -0.37 -24.73 14.52
CA THR A 281 -1.19 -25.95 14.43
C THR A 281 -2.58 -25.71 13.84
N LYS A 282 -3.18 -24.54 14.06
CA LYS A 282 -4.58 -24.27 13.65
C LYS A 282 -4.68 -23.46 12.37
N TYR A 283 -3.81 -22.45 12.18
CA TYR A 283 -4.00 -21.45 11.13
C TYR A 283 -2.90 -21.47 10.05
N LYS A 284 -1.64 -21.58 10.46
CA LYS A 284 -0.51 -21.56 9.55
C LYS A 284 -0.50 -22.71 8.53
N PRO A 285 -0.90 -23.96 8.86
CA PRO A 285 -0.82 -25.07 7.90
C PRO A 285 -1.63 -24.84 6.61
N ALA A 286 -2.87 -24.36 6.69
CA ALA A 286 -3.68 -24.12 5.49
C ALA A 286 -3.15 -22.95 4.65
N VAL A 287 -2.62 -21.91 5.32
CA VAL A 287 -1.95 -20.79 4.65
C VAL A 287 -0.67 -21.25 3.95
N ASP A 288 0.14 -22.09 4.59
CA ASP A 288 1.36 -22.64 4.00
C ASP A 288 1.04 -23.61 2.84
N GLU A 289 -0.05 -24.38 2.93
CA GLU A 289 -0.57 -25.19 1.82
C GLU A 289 -0.99 -24.32 0.63
N LYS A 290 -1.76 -23.24 0.87
CA LYS A 290 -2.13 -22.26 -0.16
C LYS A 290 -0.91 -21.63 -0.81
N LYS A 291 0.07 -21.21 -0.01
CA LYS A 291 1.35 -20.66 -0.50
C LYS A 291 2.08 -21.64 -1.42
N ALA A 292 1.99 -22.94 -1.16
CA ALA A 292 2.63 -23.98 -1.98
C ALA A 292 1.88 -24.32 -3.28
N MET A 293 0.61 -23.91 -3.43
CA MET A 293 -0.18 -24.20 -4.63
C MET A 293 0.46 -23.60 -5.88
N VAL A 294 0.61 -24.43 -6.92
CA VAL A 294 1.06 -23.99 -8.25
C VAL A 294 -0.11 -23.29 -8.95
N VAL A 295 0.07 -21.99 -9.23
CA VAL A 295 -0.94 -21.13 -9.86
C VAL A 295 -0.73 -20.96 -11.36
N GLY A 296 0.47 -21.26 -11.85
CA GLY A 296 0.80 -21.30 -13.28
C GLY A 296 2.22 -21.78 -13.53
N THR A 297 2.68 -21.64 -14.78
CA THR A 297 4.04 -22.02 -15.20
C THR A 297 4.67 -20.91 -16.03
N ALA A 298 5.87 -20.45 -15.65
CA ALA A 298 6.66 -19.51 -16.42
C ALA A 298 7.48 -20.26 -17.49
N ALA A 299 7.22 -20.00 -18.78
CA ALA A 299 7.98 -20.57 -19.90
C ALA A 299 9.38 -19.96 -20.04
N VAL A 300 9.58 -18.76 -19.50
CA VAL A 300 10.83 -18.00 -19.47
C VAL A 300 11.05 -17.44 -18.07
N PRO A 301 12.28 -17.08 -17.68
CA PRO A 301 12.50 -16.30 -16.47
C PRO A 301 11.67 -15.01 -16.50
N LEU A 302 10.96 -14.72 -15.41
CA LEU A 302 10.21 -13.48 -15.23
C LEU A 302 11.13 -12.47 -14.55
N VAL A 303 11.90 -11.76 -15.36
CA VAL A 303 12.92 -10.80 -14.93
C VAL A 303 12.22 -9.57 -14.38
N GLY A 304 12.62 -9.13 -13.18
CA GLY A 304 12.11 -7.97 -12.48
C GLY A 304 12.96 -7.67 -11.23
N GLY A 305 12.39 -7.03 -10.22
CA GLY A 305 13.10 -6.73 -8.98
C GLY A 305 14.18 -5.66 -9.11
N ASN A 306 15.05 -5.60 -8.11
CA ASN A 306 16.21 -4.69 -8.08
C ASN A 306 17.47 -5.42 -8.60
N PRO A 307 18.17 -4.93 -9.65
CA PRO A 307 17.99 -3.63 -10.30
C PRO A 307 17.08 -3.62 -11.53
N ALA A 308 16.74 -4.77 -12.12
CA ALA A 308 16.17 -4.82 -13.47
C ALA A 308 14.91 -3.95 -13.66
N ALA A 309 13.91 -4.07 -12.80
CA ALA A 309 12.66 -3.30 -12.90
C ALA A 309 12.82 -1.81 -12.52
N ARG A 310 14.00 -1.44 -12.01
CA ARG A 310 14.35 -0.11 -11.48
C ARG A 310 15.28 0.69 -12.40
N THR A 311 15.70 0.10 -13.51
CA THR A 311 16.63 0.71 -14.47
C THR A 311 16.16 0.59 -15.93
N GLY A 312 15.20 -0.28 -16.22
CA GLY A 312 14.71 -0.49 -17.59
C GLY A 312 13.42 -1.31 -17.67
N GLU A 313 12.94 -1.50 -18.90
CA GLU A 313 11.81 -2.38 -19.20
C GLU A 313 12.13 -3.83 -18.82
N THR A 314 11.15 -4.52 -18.24
CA THR A 314 11.28 -5.93 -17.88
C THR A 314 10.06 -6.73 -18.32
N ASN A 315 10.24 -8.01 -18.63
CA ASN A 315 9.12 -8.85 -19.04
C ASN A 315 8.13 -9.12 -17.89
N LEU A 316 8.59 -9.21 -16.64
CA LEU A 316 7.69 -9.30 -15.48
C LEU A 316 6.92 -7.99 -15.28
N GLY A 317 7.58 -6.84 -15.43
CA GLY A 317 6.93 -5.52 -15.38
C GLY A 317 5.83 -5.37 -16.44
N ASN A 318 6.12 -5.77 -17.68
CA ASN A 318 5.13 -5.80 -18.76
C ASN A 318 3.93 -6.68 -18.39
N PHE A 319 4.19 -7.90 -17.91
CA PHE A 319 3.12 -8.85 -17.60
C PHE A 319 2.24 -8.41 -16.41
N ILE A 320 2.83 -7.83 -15.37
CA ILE A 320 2.08 -7.26 -14.22
C ILE A 320 1.20 -6.10 -14.70
N THR A 321 1.77 -5.16 -15.46
CA THR A 321 1.00 -4.01 -15.96
C THR A 321 -0.08 -4.41 -16.97
N ASP A 322 0.13 -5.48 -17.75
CA ASP A 322 -0.90 -6.02 -18.64
C ASP A 322 -2.08 -6.59 -17.84
N GLY A 323 -1.81 -7.34 -16.76
CA GLY A 323 -2.85 -7.86 -15.86
C GLY A 323 -3.60 -6.74 -15.13
N MET A 324 -2.87 -5.74 -14.64
CA MET A 324 -3.44 -4.54 -14.02
C MET A 324 -4.36 -3.79 -15.01
N LEU A 325 -3.90 -3.55 -16.23
CA LEU A 325 -4.70 -2.89 -17.27
C LEU A 325 -5.92 -3.73 -17.66
N ALA A 326 -5.78 -5.05 -17.75
CA ALA A 326 -6.89 -5.95 -18.05
C ALA A 326 -7.97 -5.90 -16.97
N LYS A 327 -7.60 -5.94 -15.68
CA LYS A 327 -8.56 -5.78 -14.57
C LYS A 327 -9.18 -4.38 -14.57
N ALA A 328 -8.39 -3.33 -14.73
CA ALA A 328 -8.92 -1.96 -14.74
C ALA A 328 -9.96 -1.75 -15.84
N LYS A 329 -9.79 -2.37 -17.01
CA LYS A 329 -10.76 -2.33 -18.12
C LYS A 329 -12.08 -3.04 -17.83
N THR A 330 -12.12 -4.02 -16.92
CA THR A 330 -13.40 -4.63 -16.51
C THR A 330 -14.25 -3.69 -15.65
N ILE A 331 -13.61 -2.66 -15.08
CA ILE A 331 -14.23 -1.69 -14.16
C ILE A 331 -14.53 -0.39 -14.92
N ASN A 332 -13.51 0.16 -15.58
CA ASN A 332 -13.61 1.31 -16.47
C ASN A 332 -13.03 0.96 -17.85
N PRO A 333 -13.88 0.62 -18.84
CA PRO A 333 -13.46 0.26 -20.19
C PRO A 333 -12.61 1.31 -20.92
N ASP A 334 -12.65 2.57 -20.49
CA ASP A 334 -11.87 3.68 -21.06
C ASP A 334 -10.43 3.74 -20.52
N THR A 335 -10.07 2.86 -19.58
CA THR A 335 -8.70 2.75 -19.07
C THR A 335 -7.76 2.24 -20.15
N VAL A 336 -6.78 3.06 -20.52
CA VAL A 336 -5.89 2.79 -21.67
C VAL A 336 -4.44 2.57 -21.27
N ILE A 337 -4.02 3.02 -20.08
CA ILE A 337 -2.64 2.91 -19.60
C ILE A 337 -2.65 2.24 -18.23
N ALA A 338 -1.64 1.42 -17.94
CA ALA A 338 -1.31 0.99 -16.58
C ALA A 338 0.16 1.27 -16.27
N LEU A 339 0.42 1.70 -15.03
CA LEU A 339 1.74 2.09 -14.53
C LEU A 339 2.05 1.34 -13.23
N GLN A 340 3.21 0.70 -13.16
CA GLN A 340 3.69 0.02 -11.96
C GLN A 340 5.09 0.50 -11.61
N ASN A 341 5.28 1.09 -10.44
CA ASN A 341 6.61 1.45 -9.96
C ASN A 341 7.46 0.17 -9.73
N GLY A 342 8.71 0.20 -10.20
CA GLY A 342 9.68 -0.90 -10.09
C GLY A 342 10.07 -1.21 -8.64
N GLY A 343 9.79 -0.30 -7.71
CA GLY A 343 9.86 -0.51 -6.27
C GLY A 343 8.87 -1.56 -5.77
N GLY A 344 7.68 -1.63 -6.38
CA GLY A 344 6.63 -2.60 -6.06
C GLY A 344 6.93 -4.02 -6.56
N ILE A 345 7.72 -4.16 -7.62
CA ILE A 345 8.14 -5.47 -8.16
C ILE A 345 9.41 -5.91 -7.44
N ARG A 346 9.33 -6.97 -6.64
CA ARG A 346 10.41 -7.26 -5.68
C ARG A 346 11.46 -8.23 -6.15
N VAL A 347 11.07 -9.27 -6.88
CA VAL A 347 11.99 -10.36 -7.24
C VAL A 347 11.81 -10.79 -8.70
N THR A 348 12.88 -11.35 -9.26
CA THR A 348 12.82 -12.15 -10.49
C THR A 348 12.39 -13.56 -10.13
N LEU A 349 11.56 -14.18 -10.98
CA LEU A 349 11.22 -15.61 -10.86
C LEU A 349 11.93 -16.42 -11.96
N PRO A 350 12.47 -17.60 -11.64
CA PRO A 350 12.98 -18.51 -12.67
C PRO A 350 11.84 -19.06 -13.55
N SER A 351 12.18 -19.60 -14.72
CA SER A 351 11.24 -20.42 -15.49
C SER A 351 10.85 -21.67 -14.70
N GLY A 352 9.62 -22.16 -14.87
CA GLY A 352 9.08 -23.32 -14.17
C GLY A 352 7.79 -23.00 -13.44
N ASN A 353 7.43 -23.82 -12.45
CA ASN A 353 6.20 -23.63 -11.68
C ASN A 353 6.21 -22.29 -10.95
N ILE A 354 5.10 -21.57 -11.03
CA ILE A 354 4.80 -20.36 -10.27
C ILE A 354 3.86 -20.80 -9.14
N THR A 355 4.30 -20.67 -7.90
CA THR A 355 3.43 -20.88 -6.74
C THR A 355 2.77 -19.58 -6.29
N LEU A 356 1.72 -19.66 -5.48
CA LEU A 356 1.13 -18.48 -4.86
C LEU A 356 2.14 -17.74 -3.95
N ALA A 357 3.04 -18.47 -3.29
CA ALA A 357 4.16 -17.85 -2.56
C ALA A 357 5.06 -17.03 -3.49
N ASN A 358 5.31 -17.49 -4.73
CA ASN A 358 6.06 -16.71 -5.70
C ASN A 358 5.32 -15.41 -6.05
N VAL A 359 4.01 -15.46 -6.28
CA VAL A 359 3.17 -14.28 -6.55
C VAL A 359 3.25 -13.26 -5.41
N LEU A 360 3.06 -13.71 -4.16
CA LEU A 360 3.16 -12.86 -2.97
C LEU A 360 4.58 -12.33 -2.76
N THR A 361 5.61 -13.08 -3.14
CA THR A 361 7.00 -12.57 -3.06
C THR A 361 7.26 -11.48 -4.11
N VAL A 362 6.63 -11.56 -5.28
CA VAL A 362 6.76 -10.54 -6.33
C VAL A 362 6.03 -9.24 -5.95
N LEU A 363 4.82 -9.34 -5.40
CA LEU A 363 3.95 -8.23 -4.98
C LEU A 363 3.52 -8.39 -3.50
N PRO A 364 4.39 -8.09 -2.53
CA PRO A 364 4.16 -8.45 -1.12
C PRO A 364 3.38 -7.40 -0.32
N PHE A 365 3.04 -6.27 -0.93
CA PHE A 365 2.50 -5.12 -0.21
C PHE A 365 0.98 -5.11 -0.15
N GLY A 366 0.31 -5.92 -0.97
CA GLY A 366 -1.15 -5.92 -1.03
C GLY A 366 -1.73 -4.59 -1.48
N ASN A 367 -1.05 -3.86 -2.38
CA ASN A 367 -1.58 -2.58 -2.86
C ASN A 367 -2.86 -2.81 -3.67
N THR A 368 -3.87 -2.00 -3.43
CA THR A 368 -5.10 -2.02 -4.25
C THR A 368 -4.89 -1.28 -5.58
N LEU A 369 -5.72 -1.63 -6.57
CA LEU A 369 -5.83 -0.95 -7.84
C LEU A 369 -6.38 0.46 -7.63
N ALA A 370 -5.74 1.44 -8.25
CA ALA A 370 -6.23 2.80 -8.39
C ALA A 370 -6.42 3.14 -9.88
N ILE A 371 -7.56 3.72 -10.24
CA ILE A 371 -7.84 4.22 -11.60
C ILE A 371 -7.92 5.73 -11.55
N MET A 372 -6.93 6.40 -12.13
CA MET A 372 -6.75 7.86 -12.09
C MET A 372 -7.21 8.50 -13.40
N ASN A 373 -7.84 9.67 -13.31
CA ASN A 373 -8.11 10.53 -14.46
C ASN A 373 -7.02 11.61 -14.58
N LEU A 374 -6.08 11.45 -15.51
CA LEU A 374 -4.89 12.30 -15.66
C LEU A 374 -4.84 13.01 -17.02
N LYS A 375 -4.38 14.26 -17.03
CA LYS A 375 -3.99 14.94 -18.28
C LYS A 375 -2.73 14.31 -18.88
N GLY A 376 -2.59 14.35 -20.20
CA GLY A 376 -1.36 13.92 -20.88
C GLY A 376 -0.10 14.64 -20.35
N SER A 377 -0.21 15.92 -19.99
CA SER A 377 0.88 16.66 -19.33
C SER A 377 1.28 16.08 -17.98
N GLU A 378 0.33 15.54 -17.22
CA GLU A 378 0.57 14.91 -15.91
C GLU A 378 1.25 13.55 -16.08
N ILE A 379 0.84 12.78 -17.09
CA ILE A 379 1.51 11.53 -17.47
C ILE A 379 2.96 11.81 -17.88
N LYS A 380 3.21 12.85 -18.69
CA LYS A 380 4.58 13.26 -19.05
C LYS A 380 5.41 13.58 -17.80
N ALA A 381 4.86 14.35 -16.86
CA ALA A 381 5.56 14.71 -15.64
C ALA A 381 5.93 13.46 -14.80
N ALA A 382 5.01 12.49 -14.71
CA ALA A 382 5.27 11.21 -14.06
C ALA A 382 6.39 10.42 -14.77
N LEU A 383 6.37 10.34 -16.10
CA LEU A 383 7.42 9.66 -16.86
C LEU A 383 8.79 10.34 -16.71
N GLU A 384 8.85 11.67 -16.68
CA GLU A 384 10.08 12.42 -16.43
C GLU A 384 10.66 12.12 -15.04
N HIS A 385 9.80 12.02 -14.02
CA HIS A 385 10.19 11.61 -12.67
C HIS A 385 10.73 10.17 -12.67
N SER A 386 10.01 9.25 -13.32
CA SER A 386 10.37 7.84 -13.47
C SER A 386 11.79 7.64 -14.00
N VAL A 387 12.20 8.39 -15.03
CA VAL A 387 13.52 8.25 -15.68
C VAL A 387 14.58 9.24 -15.19
N SER A 388 14.28 10.05 -14.18
CA SER A 388 15.14 11.14 -13.67
C SER A 388 16.58 10.70 -13.40
N VAL A 389 16.77 9.49 -12.85
CA VAL A 389 18.09 8.90 -12.55
C VAL A 389 18.40 7.62 -13.35
N ALA A 390 17.47 7.20 -14.22
CA ALA A 390 17.66 6.00 -15.04
C ALA A 390 18.63 6.25 -16.22
N PRO A 391 19.38 5.21 -16.66
CA PRO A 391 19.55 3.91 -16.02
C PRO A 391 20.67 3.90 -14.96
N ALA A 392 21.31 5.06 -14.70
CA ALA A 392 22.54 5.18 -13.92
C ALA A 392 22.39 4.72 -12.46
N THR A 393 21.19 4.87 -11.87
CA THR A 393 20.90 4.41 -10.51
C THR A 393 19.58 3.66 -10.49
N ALA A 394 19.57 2.47 -9.89
CA ALA A 394 18.36 1.72 -9.66
C ALA A 394 17.45 2.48 -8.69
N ASN A 395 16.30 2.94 -9.18
CA ASN A 395 15.33 3.69 -8.40
C ASN A 395 13.96 2.97 -8.39
N GLY A 396 13.34 2.86 -7.22
CA GLY A 396 12.00 2.28 -7.07
C GLY A 396 10.95 3.02 -7.90
N ALA A 397 11.15 4.33 -8.11
CA ALA A 397 10.24 5.16 -8.88
C ALA A 397 10.12 4.74 -10.36
N PHE A 398 11.07 4.01 -10.96
CA PHE A 398 11.01 3.69 -12.40
C PHE A 398 9.71 2.95 -12.76
N LEU A 399 8.90 3.48 -13.69
CA LEU A 399 7.61 2.92 -14.08
C LEU A 399 7.77 1.86 -15.17
N GLN A 400 7.28 0.65 -14.89
CA GLN A 400 6.88 -0.31 -15.90
C GLN A 400 5.51 0.10 -16.46
N VAL A 401 5.22 -0.21 -17.73
CA VAL A 401 4.04 0.33 -18.42
C VAL A 401 3.29 -0.72 -19.26
N ALA A 402 1.97 -0.57 -19.35
CA ALA A 402 1.12 -1.22 -20.35
C ALA A 402 0.22 -0.20 -21.05
N GLY A 403 -0.16 -0.51 -22.29
CA GLY A 403 -1.01 0.38 -23.10
C GLY A 403 -0.33 1.65 -23.62
N MET A 404 0.96 1.81 -23.37
CA MET A 404 1.78 2.89 -23.92
C MET A 404 3.20 2.43 -24.26
N LYS A 405 3.88 3.22 -25.09
CA LYS A 405 5.33 3.16 -25.31
C LYS A 405 5.92 4.54 -25.13
N PHE A 406 7.11 4.64 -24.57
CA PHE A 406 7.83 5.92 -24.54
C PHE A 406 9.33 5.73 -24.72
N THR A 407 9.97 6.79 -25.22
CA THR A 407 11.42 6.87 -25.33
C THR A 407 11.96 7.95 -24.41
N TYR A 408 13.17 7.77 -23.92
CA TYR A 408 13.87 8.79 -23.14
C TYR A 408 15.35 8.85 -23.48
N ASP A 409 15.97 10.01 -23.34
CA ASP A 409 17.41 10.19 -23.50
C ASP A 409 18.04 10.36 -22.11
N SER A 410 18.77 9.34 -21.65
CA SER A 410 19.39 9.38 -20.32
C SER A 410 20.49 10.43 -20.15
N THR A 411 21.01 11.00 -21.24
CA THR A 411 22.05 12.03 -21.20
C THR A 411 21.49 13.43 -20.92
N LYS A 412 20.19 13.63 -21.12
CA LYS A 412 19.53 14.91 -20.87
C LYS A 412 19.31 15.18 -19.38
N PRO A 413 19.22 16.46 -18.97
CA PRO A 413 18.87 16.82 -17.60
C PRO A 413 17.52 16.20 -17.17
N ALA A 414 17.39 15.87 -15.88
CA ALA A 414 16.12 15.42 -15.32
C ALA A 414 14.99 16.44 -15.60
N GLY A 415 13.80 15.95 -15.94
CA GLY A 415 12.69 16.78 -16.41
C GLY A 415 12.67 17.06 -17.91
N GLN A 416 13.71 16.67 -18.65
CA GLN A 416 13.84 16.85 -20.11
C GLN A 416 14.24 15.55 -20.83
N LYS A 417 14.14 14.41 -20.16
CA LYS A 417 14.61 13.12 -20.66
C LYS A 417 13.58 12.45 -21.58
N VAL A 418 12.29 12.56 -21.31
CA VAL A 418 11.26 11.90 -22.13
C VAL A 418 11.16 12.57 -23.50
N GLN A 419 11.36 11.80 -24.58
CA GLN A 419 11.38 12.31 -25.95
C GLN A 419 10.07 12.06 -26.70
N THR A 420 9.56 10.82 -26.68
CA THR A 420 8.30 10.46 -27.34
C THR A 420 7.42 9.65 -26.41
N MET A 421 6.10 9.83 -26.53
CA MET A 421 5.09 9.08 -25.77
C MET A 421 3.97 8.68 -26.73
N LEU A 422 3.73 7.39 -26.85
CA LEU A 422 2.70 6.82 -27.70
C LEU A 422 1.70 6.05 -26.82
N VAL A 423 0.41 6.29 -26.99
CA VAL A 423 -0.67 5.57 -26.30
C VAL A 423 -1.41 4.70 -27.28
N LYS A 424 -1.72 3.47 -26.85
CA LYS A 424 -2.50 2.52 -27.63
C LYS A 424 -3.98 2.87 -27.56
N GLY A 425 -4.58 3.23 -28.69
CA GLY A 425 -6.00 3.47 -28.83
C GLY A 425 -6.83 2.18 -28.71
N GLN A 426 -8.15 2.32 -28.62
CA GLN A 426 -9.09 1.19 -28.64
C GLN A 426 -9.06 0.41 -29.97
N ASP A 427 -8.66 1.07 -31.07
CA ASP A 427 -8.43 0.46 -32.39
C ASP A 427 -7.14 -0.39 -32.46
N GLY A 428 -6.35 -0.40 -31.38
CA GLY A 428 -5.10 -1.13 -31.28
C GLY A 428 -3.87 -0.39 -31.83
N ASN A 429 -4.05 0.80 -32.41
CA ASN A 429 -2.97 1.59 -32.97
C ASN A 429 -2.32 2.50 -31.93
N TYR A 430 -1.02 2.76 -32.08
CA TYR A 430 -0.31 3.73 -31.26
C TYR A 430 -0.41 5.12 -31.88
N THR A 431 -0.77 6.10 -31.06
CA THR A 431 -0.82 7.53 -31.43
C THR A 431 -0.08 8.36 -30.39
N GLU A 432 0.42 9.53 -30.78
CA GLU A 432 1.11 10.42 -29.86
C GLU A 432 0.20 10.84 -28.69
N LEU A 433 0.76 10.87 -27.48
CA LEU A 433 0.06 11.34 -26.29
C LEU A 433 -0.27 12.83 -26.43
N ASP A 434 -1.55 13.17 -26.42
CA ASP A 434 -2.02 14.55 -26.40
C ASP A 434 -1.89 15.11 -24.98
N LEU A 435 -1.04 16.12 -24.79
CA LEU A 435 -0.76 16.71 -23.48
C LEU A 435 -1.98 17.40 -22.85
N THR A 436 -2.98 17.76 -23.65
CA THR A 436 -4.18 18.50 -23.20
C THR A 436 -5.35 17.59 -22.86
N LYS A 437 -5.34 16.35 -23.37
CA LYS A 437 -6.41 15.36 -23.19
C LYS A 437 -6.29 14.65 -21.84
N ASN A 438 -7.43 14.27 -21.28
CA ASN A 438 -7.54 13.39 -20.11
C ASN A 438 -7.52 11.91 -20.52
N TYR A 439 -6.88 11.09 -19.70
CA TYR A 439 -6.73 9.65 -19.88
C TYR A 439 -7.06 8.94 -18.57
N SER A 440 -7.75 7.80 -18.67
CA SER A 440 -7.91 6.88 -17.54
C SER A 440 -6.67 5.98 -17.46
N VAL A 441 -6.00 6.03 -16.31
CA VAL A 441 -4.69 5.42 -16.05
C VAL A 441 -4.77 4.56 -14.78
N ALA A 442 -4.51 3.27 -14.91
CA ALA A 442 -4.40 2.37 -13.77
C ALA A 442 -3.01 2.44 -13.11
N THR A 443 -2.95 2.35 -11.79
CA THR A 443 -1.72 2.14 -11.02
C THR A 443 -2.03 1.45 -9.70
N ASN A 444 -1.03 1.27 -8.84
CA ASN A 444 -1.23 0.79 -7.47
C ASN A 444 -1.44 1.97 -6.50
N ILE A 445 -2.18 1.75 -5.41
CA ILE A 445 -2.58 2.81 -4.49
C ILE A 445 -1.40 3.57 -3.87
N PHE A 446 -0.31 2.87 -3.53
CA PHE A 446 0.93 3.50 -3.05
C PHE A 446 1.44 4.58 -4.02
N THR A 447 1.49 4.26 -5.32
CA THR A 447 1.97 5.18 -6.34
C THR A 447 0.93 6.29 -6.60
N ALA A 448 -0.37 5.96 -6.58
CA ALA A 448 -1.45 6.94 -6.74
C ALA A 448 -1.46 8.01 -5.62
N LYS A 449 -1.22 7.61 -4.37
CA LYS A 449 -1.07 8.52 -3.21
C LYS A 449 0.24 9.32 -3.22
N GLY A 450 1.10 9.15 -4.24
CA GLY A 450 2.35 9.89 -4.39
C GLY A 450 3.60 9.20 -3.85
N GLY A 451 3.51 7.93 -3.49
CA GLY A 451 4.66 7.10 -3.15
C GLY A 451 5.78 7.19 -4.18
N ASP A 452 7.02 6.94 -3.79
CA ASP A 452 8.22 7.13 -4.62
C ASP A 452 8.39 8.56 -5.21
N GLY A 453 7.69 9.57 -4.66
CA GLY A 453 7.81 10.97 -5.06
C GLY A 453 6.90 11.39 -6.23
N TYR A 454 5.86 10.61 -6.54
CA TYR A 454 4.89 10.92 -7.60
C TYR A 454 3.91 12.04 -7.20
N THR A 455 4.44 13.25 -7.00
CA THR A 455 3.67 14.44 -6.57
C THR A 455 2.49 14.78 -7.50
N VAL A 456 2.61 14.51 -8.80
CA VAL A 456 1.52 14.71 -9.76
C VAL A 456 0.35 13.74 -9.52
N PHE A 457 0.62 12.52 -9.06
CA PHE A 457 -0.42 11.56 -8.69
C PHE A 457 -1.02 11.92 -7.33
N ALA A 458 -0.20 12.28 -6.34
CA ALA A 458 -0.68 12.79 -5.04
C ALA A 458 -1.67 13.94 -5.22
N LYS A 459 -1.36 14.88 -6.12
CA LYS A 459 -2.26 15.98 -6.46
C LYS A 459 -3.57 15.49 -7.07
N ALA A 460 -3.52 14.56 -8.02
CA ALA A 460 -4.73 13.99 -8.62
C ALA A 460 -5.59 13.25 -7.59
N TYR A 461 -4.95 12.55 -6.66
CA TYR A 461 -5.58 11.88 -5.53
C TYR A 461 -6.32 12.89 -4.63
N ALA A 462 -5.61 13.92 -4.14
CA ALA A 462 -6.19 14.97 -3.30
C ALA A 462 -7.31 15.77 -3.98
N GLU A 463 -7.31 15.84 -5.32
CA GLU A 463 -8.37 16.48 -6.11
C GLU A 463 -9.57 15.55 -6.39
N GLY A 464 -9.61 14.34 -5.81
CA GLY A 464 -10.70 13.37 -5.97
C GLY A 464 -10.79 12.77 -7.38
N ARG A 465 -9.67 12.73 -8.12
CA ARG A 465 -9.60 12.22 -9.51
C ARG A 465 -9.20 10.75 -9.59
N VAL A 466 -9.33 10.00 -8.50
CA VAL A 466 -8.90 8.61 -8.37
C VAL A 466 -10.06 7.76 -7.87
N SER A 467 -10.24 6.60 -8.48
CA SER A 467 -11.18 5.57 -8.05
C SER A 467 -10.43 4.36 -7.50
N GLU A 468 -10.86 3.84 -6.36
CA GLU A 468 -10.25 2.72 -5.65
C GLU A 468 -11.20 1.53 -5.58
N PRO A 469 -11.26 0.69 -6.63
CA PRO A 469 -12.18 -0.44 -6.67
C PRO A 469 -11.82 -1.61 -5.74
N GLY A 470 -10.77 -1.50 -4.90
CA GLY A 470 -10.42 -2.50 -3.89
C GLY A 470 -9.74 -3.79 -4.39
N PHE A 471 -9.41 -3.92 -5.68
CA PHE A 471 -8.74 -5.12 -6.20
C PHE A 471 -7.25 -5.14 -5.84
N VAL A 472 -6.81 -6.16 -5.11
CA VAL A 472 -5.43 -6.29 -4.62
C VAL A 472 -4.46 -6.74 -5.72
N ASP A 473 -3.27 -6.14 -5.78
CA ASP A 473 -2.25 -6.34 -6.81
C ASP A 473 -1.84 -7.79 -7.05
N TRP A 474 -1.56 -8.55 -5.98
CA TRP A 474 -1.17 -9.95 -6.09
C TRP A 474 -2.34 -10.83 -6.57
N GLU A 475 -3.58 -10.49 -6.22
CA GLU A 475 -4.77 -11.21 -6.69
C GLU A 475 -5.00 -10.94 -8.17
N MET A 476 -4.92 -9.67 -8.61
CA MET A 476 -4.99 -9.32 -10.03
C MET A 476 -3.91 -10.02 -10.85
N PHE A 477 -2.69 -10.10 -10.29
CA PHE A 477 -1.59 -10.79 -10.94
C PHE A 477 -1.84 -12.30 -11.03
N ASN A 478 -2.31 -12.93 -9.94
CA ASN A 478 -2.68 -14.34 -9.90
C ASN A 478 -3.82 -14.68 -10.87
N ASP A 479 -4.87 -13.86 -10.90
CA ASP A 479 -5.98 -13.95 -11.84
C ASP A 479 -5.48 -13.89 -13.29
N TYR A 480 -4.55 -12.98 -13.57
CA TYR A 480 -4.01 -12.82 -14.91
C TYR A 480 -3.13 -13.99 -15.33
N ILE A 481 -2.38 -14.60 -14.41
CA ILE A 481 -1.68 -15.89 -14.63
C ILE A 481 -2.70 -16.98 -14.96
N ALA A 482 -3.76 -17.09 -14.16
CA ALA A 482 -4.78 -18.12 -14.31
C ALA A 482 -5.56 -17.98 -15.65
N ALA A 483 -5.70 -16.76 -16.15
CA ALA A 483 -6.33 -16.45 -17.43
C ALA A 483 -5.46 -16.79 -18.66
N GLN A 484 -4.16 -17.07 -18.49
CA GLN A 484 -3.30 -17.42 -19.62
C GLN A 484 -3.65 -18.80 -20.18
N PRO A 485 -3.44 -19.04 -21.49
CA PRO A 485 -3.61 -20.37 -22.09
C PRO A 485 -2.79 -21.43 -21.35
N ASN A 486 -3.45 -22.50 -20.89
CA ASN A 486 -2.87 -23.56 -20.07
C ASN A 486 -2.16 -23.06 -18.78
N LYS A 487 -2.48 -21.84 -18.31
CA LYS A 487 -1.80 -21.15 -17.21
C LYS A 487 -0.29 -20.98 -17.45
N THR A 488 0.13 -20.91 -18.71
CA THR A 488 1.53 -20.73 -19.10
C THR A 488 1.82 -19.27 -19.41
N VAL A 489 2.79 -18.70 -18.70
CA VAL A 489 3.21 -17.30 -18.77
C VAL A 489 4.48 -17.20 -19.62
N ASN A 490 4.45 -16.43 -20.71
CA ASN A 490 5.59 -16.27 -21.62
C ASN A 490 5.80 -14.81 -22.09
N PRO A 491 5.97 -13.84 -21.17
CA PRO A 491 6.14 -12.44 -21.53
C PRO A 491 7.55 -12.15 -22.05
N SER A 492 7.66 -11.11 -22.86
CA SER A 492 8.92 -10.61 -23.40
C SER A 492 9.05 -9.09 -23.20
N VAL A 493 10.25 -8.57 -23.41
CA VAL A 493 10.49 -7.12 -23.54
C VAL A 493 10.08 -6.72 -24.96
N GLU A 494 9.25 -5.68 -25.10
CA GLU A 494 8.56 -5.32 -26.34
C GLU A 494 8.92 -3.91 -26.85
N GLY A 495 9.90 -3.28 -26.19
CA GLY A 495 10.28 -1.89 -26.47
C GLY A 495 9.18 -0.92 -26.06
N ARG A 496 8.50 -1.18 -24.93
CA ARG A 496 7.61 -0.22 -24.28
C ARG A 496 8.39 0.94 -23.68
N ILE A 497 9.62 0.71 -23.25
CA ILE A 497 10.48 1.74 -22.65
C ILE A 497 11.88 1.66 -23.26
N VAL A 498 12.27 2.70 -24.02
CA VAL A 498 13.56 2.70 -24.73
C VAL A 498 14.40 3.91 -24.34
N ASN A 499 15.62 3.65 -23.87
CA ASN A 499 16.64 4.69 -23.75
C ASN A 499 17.30 4.92 -25.12
N VAL A 500 17.17 6.11 -25.69
CA VAL A 500 17.73 6.47 -26.99
C VAL A 500 19.14 7.10 -26.87
N ALA A 501 19.65 7.27 -25.64
CA ALA A 501 21.02 7.72 -25.42
C ALA A 501 22.03 6.80 -26.12
N PRO A 502 23.02 7.37 -26.84
CA PRO A 502 24.04 6.56 -27.48
C PRO A 502 24.84 5.70 -26.47
N GLN A 503 24.98 4.41 -26.75
CA GLN A 503 25.78 3.51 -25.93
C GLN A 503 27.27 3.69 -26.25
N THR A 504 28.10 4.00 -25.26
CA THR A 504 29.56 4.02 -25.48
C THR A 504 30.14 2.62 -25.34
N VAL A 505 30.84 2.14 -26.35
CA VAL A 505 31.54 0.83 -26.35
C VAL A 505 32.97 1.01 -26.86
N SER A 506 33.88 0.14 -26.43
CA SER A 506 35.23 0.13 -27.01
C SER A 506 35.21 -0.48 -28.41
N ALA A 507 36.24 -0.20 -29.21
CA ALA A 507 36.39 -0.80 -30.54
C ALA A 507 36.40 -2.35 -30.50
N GLU A 508 37.02 -2.95 -29.48
CA GLU A 508 37.05 -4.40 -29.29
C GLU A 508 35.66 -4.96 -28.97
N ALA A 509 34.90 -4.24 -28.16
CA ALA A 509 33.56 -4.64 -27.77
C ALA A 509 32.51 -4.39 -28.86
N PHE A 510 32.80 -3.55 -29.85
CA PHE A 510 31.89 -3.21 -30.94
C PHE A 510 31.65 -4.39 -31.90
N SER A 511 32.72 -5.11 -32.21
CA SER A 511 32.72 -6.08 -33.32
C SER A 511 32.09 -7.43 -32.92
N GLY A 512 31.41 -8.06 -33.88
CA GLY A 512 30.86 -9.42 -33.77
C GLY A 512 31.65 -10.43 -34.59
N THR A 513 31.03 -11.57 -34.90
CA THR A 513 31.56 -12.57 -35.85
C THR A 513 30.60 -12.79 -37.02
N VAL A 514 31.05 -13.46 -38.08
CA VAL A 514 30.20 -13.84 -39.22
C VAL A 514 28.95 -14.61 -38.77
N ASP A 515 29.11 -15.55 -37.83
CA ASP A 515 28.01 -16.40 -37.34
C ASP A 515 27.19 -15.73 -36.22
N SER A 516 27.72 -14.67 -35.62
CA SER A 516 27.07 -13.96 -34.52
C SER A 516 27.40 -12.46 -34.61
N PRO A 517 26.77 -11.73 -35.56
CA PRO A 517 26.95 -10.30 -35.67
C PRO A 517 26.41 -9.60 -34.43
N LYS A 518 27.10 -8.55 -33.99
CA LYS A 518 26.69 -7.81 -32.79
C LYS A 518 25.56 -6.84 -33.13
N VAL A 519 24.46 -6.88 -32.38
CA VAL A 519 23.29 -6.05 -32.66
C VAL A 519 23.12 -5.00 -31.56
N TYR A 520 23.18 -3.73 -31.95
CA TYR A 520 22.93 -2.58 -31.10
C TYR A 520 21.56 -2.00 -31.41
N SER A 521 20.69 -1.91 -30.39
CA SER A 521 19.29 -1.49 -30.55
C SER A 521 19.09 0.03 -30.61
N GLY A 522 20.15 0.82 -30.58
CA GLY A 522 20.12 2.29 -30.65
C GLY A 522 21.48 2.84 -31.09
N SER A 523 21.66 4.15 -30.99
CA SER A 523 22.92 4.80 -31.38
C SER A 523 24.10 4.31 -30.52
N VAL A 524 25.29 4.27 -31.09
CA VAL A 524 26.51 3.77 -30.46
C VAL A 524 27.64 4.77 -30.66
N ILE A 525 28.38 5.05 -29.58
CA ILE A 525 29.65 5.77 -29.64
C ILE A 525 30.77 4.74 -29.49
N VAL A 526 31.70 4.73 -30.44
CA VAL A 526 32.89 3.88 -30.41
C VAL A 526 34.13 4.76 -30.37
N ASP A 527 34.95 4.63 -29.33
CA ASP A 527 36.31 5.15 -29.35
C ASP A 527 37.16 4.22 -30.21
N VAL A 528 37.61 4.72 -31.36
CA VAL A 528 38.40 3.97 -32.35
C VAL A 528 39.87 4.35 -32.33
N THR A 529 40.33 5.05 -31.28
CA THR A 529 41.73 5.44 -31.13
C THR A 529 42.62 4.19 -31.07
N GLY A 530 43.43 3.99 -32.12
CA GLY A 530 44.33 2.83 -32.24
C GLY A 530 43.68 1.56 -32.83
N ALA A 531 42.38 1.59 -33.16
CA ALA A 531 41.71 0.51 -33.86
C ALA A 531 41.95 0.61 -35.37
N THR A 532 42.19 -0.53 -36.03
CA THR A 532 42.36 -0.59 -37.49
C THR A 532 41.10 -1.03 -38.23
N LYS A 533 40.20 -1.78 -37.56
CA LYS A 533 38.92 -2.22 -38.14
C LYS A 533 37.82 -2.40 -37.08
N LEU A 534 36.57 -2.24 -37.50
CA LEU A 534 35.34 -2.65 -36.82
C LEU A 534 34.57 -3.59 -37.74
N GLU A 535 34.04 -4.69 -37.22
CA GLU A 535 33.46 -5.72 -38.08
C GLU A 535 32.22 -6.45 -37.54
N HIS A 536 31.35 -6.89 -38.46
CA HIS A 536 30.20 -7.75 -38.19
C HIS A 536 29.25 -7.20 -37.11
N ALA A 537 28.74 -6.00 -37.32
CA ALA A 537 27.82 -5.34 -36.40
C ALA A 537 26.62 -4.72 -37.12
N ILE A 538 25.48 -4.63 -36.43
CA ILE A 538 24.25 -3.99 -36.88
C ILE A 538 23.88 -2.94 -35.84
N VAL A 539 23.88 -1.66 -36.23
CA VAL A 539 23.52 -0.52 -35.39
C VAL A 539 22.16 0.01 -35.84
N LYS A 540 21.14 -0.12 -35.00
CA LYS A 540 19.76 0.34 -35.26
C LYS A 540 19.55 1.82 -34.89
N GLY A 541 20.59 2.62 -35.03
CA GLY A 541 20.67 4.04 -34.72
C GLY A 541 21.92 4.64 -35.36
N ASP A 542 22.43 5.74 -34.81
CA ASP A 542 23.63 6.40 -35.32
C ASP A 542 24.90 5.69 -34.83
N LEU A 543 25.92 5.61 -35.68
CA LEU A 543 27.26 5.15 -35.32
C LEU A 543 28.22 6.34 -35.22
N ILE A 544 28.63 6.70 -34.01
CA ILE A 544 29.53 7.82 -33.74
C ILE A 544 30.93 7.26 -33.48
N LEU A 545 31.89 7.56 -34.34
CA LEU A 545 33.28 7.11 -34.22
C LEU A 545 34.15 8.25 -33.69
N LYS A 546 34.61 8.14 -32.44
CA LYS A 546 35.50 9.12 -31.80
C LYS A 546 36.96 8.76 -31.99
N GLY A 547 37.78 9.78 -32.26
CA GLY A 547 39.22 9.56 -32.49
C GLY A 547 39.48 8.90 -33.84
N TYR A 548 38.59 9.15 -34.81
CA TYR A 548 38.64 8.51 -36.11
C TYR A 548 39.95 8.86 -36.85
N ASN A 549 40.73 7.83 -37.18
CA ASN A 549 41.94 7.95 -37.99
C ASN A 549 42.03 6.84 -39.05
N GLY A 550 40.96 6.68 -39.84
CA GLY A 550 40.94 5.73 -40.96
C GLY A 550 40.62 4.28 -40.59
N VAL A 551 39.84 4.04 -39.52
CA VAL A 551 39.37 2.69 -39.18
C VAL A 551 38.45 2.14 -40.28
N GLU A 552 38.64 0.88 -40.65
CA GLU A 552 37.84 0.19 -41.67
C GLU A 552 36.53 -0.36 -41.07
N LEU A 553 35.40 -0.16 -41.75
CA LEU A 553 34.10 -0.74 -41.37
C LEU A 553 33.78 -1.94 -42.28
N ASN A 554 33.89 -3.17 -41.76
CA ASN A 554 33.70 -4.39 -42.53
C ASN A 554 32.44 -5.16 -42.11
N ASN A 555 31.46 -5.31 -42.99
CA ASN A 555 30.15 -5.92 -42.65
C ASN A 555 29.47 -5.24 -41.45
N VAL A 556 29.59 -3.90 -41.38
CA VAL A 556 28.88 -3.07 -40.41
C VAL A 556 27.70 -2.42 -41.10
N THR A 557 26.50 -2.64 -40.59
CA THR A 557 25.26 -2.02 -41.08
C THR A 557 24.80 -0.97 -40.08
N VAL A 558 24.51 0.24 -40.54
CA VAL A 558 24.01 1.35 -39.72
C VAL A 558 22.67 1.80 -40.31
N GLU A 559 21.61 1.77 -39.50
CA GLU A 559 20.27 2.22 -39.93
C GLU A 559 20.12 3.75 -39.85
N GLY A 560 20.86 4.41 -38.94
CA GLY A 560 20.96 5.87 -38.82
C GLY A 560 22.15 6.46 -39.58
N GLU A 561 22.75 7.52 -39.05
CA GLU A 561 23.93 8.15 -39.63
C GLU A 561 25.25 7.60 -39.05
N THR A 562 26.30 7.54 -39.88
CA THR A 562 27.67 7.33 -39.39
C THR A 562 28.36 8.68 -39.25
N ILE A 563 28.67 9.04 -38.00
CA ILE A 563 29.24 10.34 -37.61
C ILE A 563 30.70 10.12 -37.22
N PHE A 564 31.60 10.93 -37.77
CA PHE A 564 33.03 10.85 -37.52
C PHE A 564 33.48 12.07 -36.69
N GLU A 565 33.99 11.83 -35.48
CA GLU A 565 34.43 12.86 -34.51
C GLU A 565 35.92 12.82 -34.20
#